data_AF-A0A250JRI6-F1
#
_entry.id   AF-A0A250JRI6-F1
#
_cell.length_a   1.000
_cell.length_b   1.000
_cell.length_c   1.000
_cell.angle_alpha   90.00
_cell.angle_beta   90.00
_cell.angle_gamma   90.00
#
_symmetry.space_group_name_H-M   'P 1'
#
loop_
_entity.id
_entity.type
_entity.pdbx_description
1 polymer ?
#
loop_
_entity_poly.entity_id
_entity_poly.type
_entity_poly.pdbx_seq_one_letter_code
_entity_poly.pdbx_strand_id
1 'polypeptide(L)'
;MTECLLNIDLGELPGEDEQLYALAHVANIACGGHAGDDASMRRALTLCERHGTRAGAHPSYEDREGFGRRALDVTPEQLRAQVATQCGRLAKLASERRLPVAYAKPHGALYHAANATPDLARAVVAGVVEALGRAVTVIGPGAGALRDAARAAGLPYAREGFADRGTRPDGSLIPRGQPGAVLTDHAQARANTLRLATGDSVDTVCVHGDTPGAVELAREVRATLDALALRSEPLGDGALRLVLPEGLERRATREALRALPGVLDAVITEEHACVYFAPDAPPEEPRLALARLLRVPAPVAGRPLTTISVRYDGQDLNAVAERAGLTGDEVARRHTAREYTVRCVGFLPGFAYLGEVDPSIAAPRLATPRTRVPALAVGIAGGRTGVYPFASPGGWNLIGTALDFTAFTPEQGSVLQLGDRVRFERVDG
;
A
#
# COMPACT_ATOMS: atom_id res chain seq x y z
N MET A 1 0.41 2.14 -17.02
CA MET A 1 1.11 3.28 -16.42
C MET A 1 2.29 2.72 -15.65
N THR A 2 3.48 3.27 -15.85
CA THR A 2 4.66 2.94 -15.05
C THR A 2 4.42 3.43 -13.61
N GLU A 3 4.80 2.64 -12.61
CA GLU A 3 4.59 3.01 -11.20
C GLU A 3 5.39 4.27 -10.84
N CYS A 4 4.70 5.32 -10.36
CA CYS A 4 5.33 6.55 -9.90
C CYS A 4 5.77 6.40 -8.43
N LEU A 5 7.03 6.68 -8.13
CA LEU A 5 7.64 6.36 -6.83
C LEU A 5 7.76 7.59 -5.92
N LEU A 6 7.43 7.43 -4.64
CA LEU A 6 7.82 8.38 -3.59
C LEU A 6 9.32 8.28 -3.28
N ASN A 7 10.06 9.36 -3.47
CA ASN A 7 11.43 9.51 -2.98
C ASN A 7 11.49 10.55 -1.84
N ILE A 8 12.35 10.34 -0.84
CA ILE A 8 12.50 11.24 0.30
C ILE A 8 13.98 11.50 0.57
N ASP A 9 14.34 12.76 0.76
CA ASP A 9 15.69 13.18 1.17
C ASP A 9 15.87 12.89 2.67
N LEU A 10 16.85 12.05 3.01
CA LEU A 10 17.03 11.43 4.33
C LEU A 10 18.51 11.33 4.73
N GLY A 11 18.78 10.98 5.98
CA GLY A 11 20.12 10.95 6.56
C GLY A 11 20.70 12.35 6.75
N GLU A 12 19.86 13.38 6.71
CA GLU A 12 20.28 14.78 6.78
C GLU A 12 20.25 15.32 8.21
N LEU A 13 19.29 14.86 9.02
CA LEU A 13 19.03 15.40 10.36
C LEU A 13 19.33 14.36 11.46
N PRO A 14 19.80 14.81 12.65
CA PRO A 14 19.85 13.93 13.82
C PRO A 14 18.45 13.47 14.21
N GLY A 15 18.25 12.17 14.40
CA GLY A 15 17.01 11.62 14.95
C GLY A 15 15.78 11.69 14.03
N GLU A 16 15.96 11.73 12.69
CA GLU A 16 14.86 11.65 11.73
C GLU A 16 13.88 10.52 12.06
N ASP A 17 12.58 10.75 11.88
CA ASP A 17 11.59 9.73 12.17
C ASP A 17 11.76 8.51 11.25
N GLU A 18 11.79 7.33 11.85
CA GLU A 18 11.88 6.05 11.13
C GLU A 18 10.71 5.87 10.14
N GLN A 19 9.54 6.45 10.42
CA GLN A 19 8.37 6.38 9.54
C GLN A 19 8.65 6.94 8.14
N LEU A 20 9.55 7.92 7.99
CA LEU A 20 9.92 8.44 6.68
C LEU A 20 10.57 7.34 5.81
N TYR A 21 11.41 6.50 6.42
CA TYR A 21 12.04 5.39 5.72
C TYR A 21 11.01 4.34 5.32
N ALA A 22 10.06 4.02 6.21
CA ALA A 22 8.95 3.10 5.93
C ALA A 22 8.01 3.59 4.81
N LEU A 23 7.86 4.91 4.67
CA LEU A 23 7.00 5.53 3.65
C LEU A 23 7.69 5.72 2.31
N ALA A 24 9.00 5.87 2.27
CA ALA A 24 9.76 6.07 1.04
C ALA A 24 9.80 4.78 0.19
N HIS A 25 9.73 4.92 -1.14
CA HIS A 25 10.17 3.86 -2.05
C HIS A 25 11.67 3.96 -2.35
N VAL A 26 12.20 5.19 -2.31
CA VAL A 26 13.62 5.52 -2.49
C VAL A 26 14.02 6.53 -1.40
N ALA A 27 15.07 6.25 -0.65
CA ALA A 27 15.67 7.17 0.29
C ALA A 27 16.92 7.80 -0.35
N ASN A 28 16.93 9.12 -0.56
CA ASN A 28 18.12 9.84 -1.02
C ASN A 28 18.95 10.19 0.22
N ILE A 29 19.97 9.38 0.50
CA ILE A 29 20.76 9.44 1.74
C ILE A 29 21.91 10.45 1.57
N ALA A 30 21.98 11.44 2.47
CA ALA A 30 23.06 12.42 2.50
C ALA A 30 24.44 11.77 2.61
N CYS A 31 25.39 12.24 1.79
CA CYS A 31 26.69 11.57 1.59
C CYS A 31 27.90 12.32 2.20
N GLY A 32 27.67 13.31 3.06
CA GLY A 32 28.71 14.00 3.81
C GLY A 32 29.10 15.40 3.29
N GLY A 33 28.66 15.79 2.09
CA GLY A 33 28.91 17.13 1.53
C GLY A 33 28.13 18.22 2.28
N HIS A 34 26.81 18.24 2.11
CA HIS A 34 25.91 19.19 2.79
C HIS A 34 25.49 18.72 4.18
N ALA A 35 25.26 17.42 4.34
CA ALA A 35 24.82 16.79 5.57
C ALA A 35 25.26 15.31 5.63
N GLY A 36 25.00 14.65 6.75
CA GLY A 36 25.34 13.24 6.97
C GLY A 36 26.81 12.99 7.31
N ASP A 37 27.08 11.81 7.84
CA ASP A 37 28.37 11.25 8.26
C ASP A 37 28.27 9.72 8.26
N ASP A 38 29.33 9.00 8.65
CA ASP A 38 29.30 7.52 8.64
C ASP A 38 28.21 6.95 9.55
N ALA A 39 27.95 7.60 10.69
CA ALA A 39 26.97 7.12 11.67
C ALA A 39 25.54 7.26 11.14
N SER A 40 25.19 8.44 10.62
CA SER A 40 23.89 8.71 9.99
C SER A 40 23.67 7.89 8.71
N MET A 41 24.69 7.72 7.86
CA MET A 41 24.59 6.84 6.69
C MET A 41 24.34 5.38 7.10
N ARG A 42 25.07 4.85 8.10
CA ARG A 42 24.85 3.49 8.63
C ARG A 42 23.43 3.32 9.18
N ARG A 43 22.94 4.31 9.92
CA ARG A 43 21.57 4.33 10.44
C ARG A 43 20.55 4.31 9.30
N ALA A 44 20.70 5.21 8.32
CA ALA A 44 19.81 5.30 7.17
C ALA A 44 19.77 3.99 6.38
N LEU A 45 20.93 3.38 6.11
CA LEU A 45 21.03 2.08 5.44
C LEU A 45 20.35 0.96 6.23
N THR A 46 20.51 0.93 7.57
CA THR A 46 19.82 -0.05 8.43
C THR A 46 18.30 0.14 8.41
N LEU A 47 17.80 1.38 8.39
CA LEU A 47 16.37 1.64 8.26
C LEU A 47 15.84 1.27 6.86
N CYS A 48 16.60 1.55 5.81
CA CYS A 48 16.26 1.12 4.46
C CYS A 48 16.16 -0.41 4.35
N GLU A 49 17.12 -1.15 4.91
CA GLU A 49 17.10 -2.61 4.95
C GLU A 49 15.87 -3.13 5.71
N ARG A 50 15.56 -2.54 6.88
CA ARG A 50 14.42 -2.95 7.72
C ARG A 50 13.08 -2.81 7.00
N HIS A 51 12.91 -1.74 6.22
CA HIS A 51 11.63 -1.39 5.57
C HIS A 51 11.56 -1.77 4.08
N GLY A 52 12.63 -2.34 3.52
CA GLY A 52 12.71 -2.65 2.09
C GLY A 52 12.81 -1.41 1.19
N THR A 53 13.23 -0.27 1.75
CA THR A 53 13.39 1.00 1.03
C THR A 53 14.67 0.97 0.19
N ARG A 54 14.60 1.41 -1.07
CA ARG A 54 15.77 1.44 -1.95
C ARG A 54 16.70 2.60 -1.55
N ALA A 55 17.96 2.30 -1.32
CA ALA A 55 18.96 3.32 -0.99
C ALA A 55 19.43 4.06 -2.25
N GLY A 56 19.51 5.38 -2.17
CA GLY A 56 20.08 6.26 -3.17
C GLY A 56 21.13 7.21 -2.56
N ALA A 57 22.16 7.55 -3.32
CA ALA A 57 23.11 8.58 -2.93
C ALA A 57 22.51 9.97 -3.13
N HIS A 58 22.71 10.86 -2.16
CA HIS A 58 22.31 12.27 -2.25
C HIS A 58 23.54 13.20 -2.22
N PRO A 59 24.38 13.20 -3.29
CA PRO A 59 25.57 14.02 -3.34
C PRO A 59 25.23 15.50 -3.50
N SER A 60 26.10 16.35 -3.00
CA SER A 60 25.90 17.81 -2.92
C SER A 60 27.20 18.55 -3.21
N TYR A 61 27.13 19.88 -3.26
CA TYR A 61 28.31 20.70 -2.99
C TYR A 61 28.80 20.45 -1.55
N GLU A 62 30.11 20.55 -1.32
CA GLU A 62 30.70 20.51 0.01
C GLU A 62 30.44 21.82 0.77
N ASP A 63 29.18 22.06 1.10
CA ASP A 63 28.70 23.26 1.78
C ASP A 63 27.82 22.87 2.98
N ARG A 64 28.44 22.42 4.07
CA ARG A 64 27.70 22.04 5.27
C ARG A 64 27.01 23.22 5.94
N GLU A 65 27.65 24.39 5.96
CA GLU A 65 27.10 25.60 6.58
C GLU A 65 25.85 26.12 5.85
N GLY A 66 25.84 26.09 4.52
CA GLY A 66 24.70 26.46 3.71
C GLY A 66 23.77 25.29 3.39
N PHE A 67 23.99 24.13 4.00
CA PHE A 67 23.24 22.89 3.76
C PHE A 67 23.15 22.54 2.26
N GLY A 68 24.21 22.80 1.48
CA GLY A 68 24.25 22.51 0.05
C GLY A 68 23.28 23.34 -0.79
N ARG A 69 22.68 24.42 -0.25
CA ARG A 69 21.69 25.26 -0.92
C ARG A 69 22.28 26.50 -1.59
N ARG A 70 23.59 26.71 -1.47
CA ARG A 70 24.32 27.79 -2.18
C ARG A 70 25.02 27.22 -3.40
N ALA A 71 24.95 27.95 -4.51
CA ALA A 71 25.80 27.63 -5.66
C ALA A 71 27.26 27.95 -5.29
N LEU A 72 28.15 27.01 -5.55
CA LEU A 72 29.59 27.20 -5.37
C LEU A 72 30.28 27.24 -6.74
N ASP A 73 31.29 28.09 -6.85
CA ASP A 73 32.18 28.12 -8.00
C ASP A 73 33.24 27.02 -7.85
N VAL A 74 32.99 25.88 -8.50
CA VAL A 74 33.88 24.72 -8.51
C VAL A 74 34.13 24.28 -9.94
N THR A 75 35.35 23.86 -10.23
CA THR A 75 35.66 23.33 -11.55
C THR A 75 34.96 21.97 -11.77
N PRO A 76 34.61 21.60 -13.02
CA PRO A 76 34.00 20.31 -13.31
C PRO A 76 34.81 19.11 -12.80
N GLU A 77 36.14 19.19 -12.82
CA GLU A 77 37.01 18.11 -12.34
C GLU A 77 36.97 17.95 -10.82
N GLN A 78 36.99 19.07 -10.08
CA GLN A 78 36.79 19.05 -8.63
C GLN A 78 35.40 18.51 -8.27
N LEU A 79 34.36 18.98 -8.96
CA LEU A 79 33.00 18.52 -8.72
C LEU A 79 32.84 17.01 -8.96
N ARG A 80 33.43 16.48 -10.04
CA ARG A 80 33.45 15.03 -10.31
C ARG A 80 34.06 14.26 -9.12
N ALA A 81 35.24 14.70 -8.64
CA ALA A 81 35.94 14.03 -7.55
C ALA A 81 35.14 14.09 -6.22
N GLN A 82 34.51 15.23 -5.92
CA GLN A 82 33.64 15.40 -4.75
C GLN A 82 32.43 14.45 -4.81
N VAL A 83 31.75 14.38 -5.97
CA VAL A 83 30.61 13.48 -6.16
C VAL A 83 31.03 12.02 -6.07
N ALA A 84 32.15 11.63 -6.69
CA ALA A 84 32.67 10.26 -6.61
C ALA A 84 33.01 9.86 -5.17
N THR A 85 33.62 10.76 -4.40
CA THR A 85 33.98 10.52 -3.00
C THR A 85 32.73 10.38 -2.13
N GLN A 86 31.75 11.26 -2.28
CA GLN A 86 30.48 11.20 -1.56
C GLN A 86 29.72 9.90 -1.85
N CYS A 87 29.50 9.58 -3.13
CA CYS A 87 28.80 8.35 -3.52
C CYS A 87 29.56 7.09 -3.11
N GLY A 88 30.90 7.09 -3.25
CA GLY A 88 31.75 5.95 -2.90
C GLY A 88 31.76 5.67 -1.40
N ARG A 89 31.69 6.72 -0.57
CA ARG A 89 31.55 6.59 0.88
C ARG A 89 30.26 5.85 1.25
N LEU A 90 29.11 6.26 0.70
CA LEU A 90 27.84 5.56 0.93
C LEU A 90 27.89 4.11 0.40
N ALA A 91 28.41 3.90 -0.81
CA ALA A 91 28.51 2.59 -1.43
C ALA A 91 29.36 1.61 -0.59
N LYS A 92 30.48 2.07 -0.03
CA LYS A 92 31.30 1.29 0.89
C LYS A 92 30.50 0.83 2.10
N LEU A 93 29.81 1.75 2.78
CA LEU A 93 28.99 1.43 3.96
C LEU A 93 27.83 0.49 3.64
N ALA A 94 27.22 0.67 2.46
CA ALA A 94 26.12 -0.17 1.99
C ALA A 94 26.58 -1.60 1.63
N SER A 95 27.80 -1.74 1.09
CA SER A 95 28.41 -3.04 0.75
C SER A 95 28.62 -3.95 1.97
N GLU A 96 28.92 -3.37 3.13
CA GLU A 96 29.04 -4.10 4.41
C GLU A 96 27.73 -4.81 4.81
N ARG A 97 26.59 -4.36 4.24
CA ARG A 97 25.24 -4.89 4.47
C ARG A 97 24.65 -5.60 3.24
N ARG A 98 25.41 -5.72 2.15
CA ARG A 98 24.91 -6.23 0.86
C ARG A 98 23.68 -5.47 0.33
N LEU A 99 23.54 -4.20 0.71
CA LEU A 99 22.46 -3.34 0.24
C LEU A 99 22.97 -2.51 -0.96
N PRO A 100 22.40 -2.65 -2.17
CA PRO A 100 22.84 -1.85 -3.31
C PRO A 100 22.38 -0.39 -3.19
N VAL A 101 23.25 0.54 -3.56
CA VAL A 101 22.88 1.95 -3.79
C VAL A 101 22.43 2.07 -5.26
N ALA A 102 21.11 2.03 -5.47
CA ALA A 102 20.51 1.89 -6.81
C ALA A 102 20.16 3.24 -7.46
N TYR A 103 20.17 4.32 -6.70
CA TYR A 103 19.82 5.66 -7.17
C TYR A 103 20.90 6.69 -6.85
N ALA A 104 20.94 7.78 -7.61
CA ALA A 104 21.70 8.98 -7.28
C ALA A 104 20.89 10.23 -7.63
N LYS A 105 20.69 11.12 -6.65
CA LYS A 105 19.96 12.38 -6.81
C LYS A 105 20.86 13.52 -6.31
N PRO A 106 21.30 14.47 -7.15
CA PRO A 106 22.04 15.62 -6.62
C PRO A 106 21.17 16.45 -5.66
N HIS A 107 21.77 17.02 -4.64
CA HIS A 107 21.08 17.81 -3.61
C HIS A 107 21.07 19.31 -3.93
N GLY A 108 20.02 20.00 -3.50
CA GLY A 108 20.02 21.46 -3.33
C GLY A 108 20.48 22.26 -4.55
N ALA A 109 21.46 23.14 -4.36
CA ALA A 109 21.98 23.97 -5.45
C ALA A 109 22.67 23.15 -6.55
N LEU A 110 23.29 22.02 -6.20
CA LEU A 110 23.93 21.15 -7.18
C LEU A 110 22.91 20.54 -8.16
N TYR A 111 21.71 20.18 -7.68
CA TYR A 111 20.61 19.72 -8.52
C TYR A 111 20.26 20.71 -9.63
N HIS A 112 20.10 21.98 -9.26
CA HIS A 112 19.74 23.04 -10.20
C HIS A 112 20.91 23.40 -11.13
N ALA A 113 22.12 23.52 -10.58
CA ALA A 113 23.32 23.86 -11.35
C ALA A 113 23.68 22.77 -12.38
N ALA A 114 23.59 21.49 -11.99
CA ALA A 114 23.82 20.37 -12.90
C ALA A 114 22.73 20.30 -13.99
N ASN A 115 21.50 20.74 -13.72
CA ASN A 115 20.47 20.76 -14.76
C ASN A 115 20.64 21.92 -15.75
N ALA A 116 21.20 23.05 -15.30
CA ALA A 116 21.41 24.23 -16.12
C ALA A 116 22.69 24.18 -16.97
N THR A 117 23.77 23.59 -16.43
CA THR A 117 25.11 23.69 -17.01
C THR A 117 25.63 22.33 -17.50
N PRO A 118 25.81 22.12 -18.83
CA PRO A 118 26.27 20.85 -19.40
C PRO A 118 27.57 20.29 -18.82
N ASP A 119 28.53 21.14 -18.48
CA ASP A 119 29.83 20.70 -17.97
C ASP A 119 29.72 20.16 -16.54
N LEU A 120 28.90 20.82 -15.71
CA LEU A 120 28.59 20.34 -14.35
C LEU A 120 27.75 19.05 -14.41
N ALA A 121 26.81 18.96 -15.34
CA ALA A 121 26.02 17.75 -15.57
C ALA A 121 26.92 16.53 -15.86
N ARG A 122 27.88 16.68 -16.78
CA ARG A 122 28.84 15.63 -17.13
C ARG A 122 29.74 15.27 -15.95
N ALA A 123 30.19 16.26 -15.18
CA ALA A 123 30.99 16.02 -13.97
C ALA A 123 30.23 15.20 -12.91
N VAL A 124 28.98 15.56 -12.61
CA VAL A 124 28.12 14.83 -11.67
C VAL A 124 27.90 13.39 -12.15
N VAL A 125 27.51 13.20 -13.41
CA VAL A 125 27.27 11.87 -13.98
C VAL A 125 28.55 11.02 -13.97
N ALA A 126 29.69 11.59 -14.35
CA ALA A 126 30.97 10.88 -14.30
C ALA A 126 31.34 10.43 -12.88
N GLY A 127 31.18 11.30 -11.88
CA GLY A 127 31.45 10.95 -10.48
C GLY A 127 30.49 9.88 -9.94
N VAL A 128 29.21 9.93 -10.32
CA VAL A 128 28.23 8.88 -10.00
C VAL A 128 28.63 7.54 -10.62
N VAL A 129 29.02 7.51 -11.90
CA VAL A 129 29.43 6.28 -12.60
C VAL A 129 30.69 5.67 -11.99
N GLU A 130 31.67 6.51 -11.64
CA GLU A 130 32.91 6.07 -11.02
C GLU A 130 32.66 5.37 -9.67
N ALA A 131 31.75 5.90 -8.86
CA ALA A 131 31.46 5.37 -7.53
C ALA A 131 30.45 4.22 -7.52
N LEU A 132 29.41 4.27 -8.35
CA LEU A 132 28.23 3.39 -8.27
C LEU A 132 28.07 2.48 -9.50
N GLY A 133 28.89 2.67 -10.54
CA GLY A 133 28.76 1.96 -11.81
C GLY A 133 27.61 2.47 -12.68
N ARG A 134 27.28 1.71 -13.72
CA ARG A 134 26.31 2.14 -14.77
C ARG A 134 24.87 1.66 -14.57
N ALA A 135 24.63 0.80 -13.58
CA ALA A 135 23.29 0.31 -13.27
C ALA A 135 22.47 1.31 -12.40
N VAL A 136 23.11 2.35 -11.88
CA VAL A 136 22.49 3.37 -11.03
C VAL A 136 21.50 4.23 -11.83
N THR A 137 20.33 4.47 -11.26
CA THR A 137 19.33 5.39 -11.83
C THR A 137 19.57 6.80 -11.32
N VAL A 138 19.78 7.77 -12.21
CA VAL A 138 19.89 9.18 -11.84
C VAL A 138 18.50 9.79 -11.71
N ILE A 139 18.21 10.45 -10.58
CA ILE A 139 16.97 11.20 -10.36
C ILE A 139 17.24 12.69 -10.61
N GLY A 140 16.39 13.34 -11.39
CA GLY A 140 16.49 14.78 -11.65
C GLY A 140 15.33 15.36 -12.45
N PRO A 141 15.44 16.62 -12.91
CA PRO A 141 14.37 17.30 -13.63
C PRO A 141 13.94 16.58 -14.91
N GLY A 142 12.68 16.77 -15.32
CA GLY A 142 12.12 16.15 -16.52
C GLY A 142 12.85 16.46 -17.83
N ALA A 143 13.60 17.56 -17.86
CA ALA A 143 14.45 17.99 -18.97
C ALA A 143 15.64 18.80 -18.47
N GLY A 144 16.69 18.88 -19.31
CA GLY A 144 17.87 19.70 -19.06
C GLY A 144 19.16 18.90 -19.11
N ALA A 145 20.27 19.57 -18.80
CA ALA A 145 21.61 19.07 -19.02
C ALA A 145 21.92 17.78 -18.22
N LEU A 146 21.35 17.64 -17.01
CA LEU A 146 21.55 16.46 -16.17
C LEU A 146 20.97 15.20 -16.82
N ARG A 147 19.75 15.29 -17.37
CA ARG A 147 19.10 14.20 -18.11
C ARG A 147 19.91 13.83 -19.34
N ASP A 148 20.33 14.82 -20.11
CA ASP A 148 21.03 14.60 -21.36
C ASP A 148 22.42 13.98 -21.11
N ALA A 149 23.12 14.39 -20.04
CA ALA A 149 24.38 13.79 -19.61
C ALA A 149 24.20 12.33 -19.13
N ALA A 150 23.17 12.04 -18.33
CA ALA A 150 22.87 10.69 -17.88
C ALA A 150 22.55 9.76 -19.07
N ARG A 151 21.75 10.23 -20.03
CA ARG A 151 21.43 9.51 -21.26
C ARG A 151 22.67 9.27 -22.13
N ALA A 152 23.53 10.28 -22.30
CA ALA A 152 24.77 10.14 -23.05
C ALA A 152 25.74 9.13 -22.40
N ALA A 153 25.71 9.02 -21.06
CA ALA A 153 26.43 8.00 -20.31
C ALA A 153 25.71 6.64 -20.26
N GLY A 154 24.55 6.47 -20.92
CA GLY A 154 23.80 5.21 -20.94
C GLY A 154 23.22 4.82 -19.57
N LEU A 155 22.98 5.79 -18.68
CA LEU A 155 22.35 5.53 -17.39
C LEU A 155 20.83 5.58 -17.48
N PRO A 156 20.11 4.74 -16.71
CA PRO A 156 18.71 4.96 -16.43
C PRO A 156 18.48 6.34 -15.79
N TYR A 157 17.37 6.97 -16.12
CA TYR A 157 17.00 8.30 -15.60
C TYR A 157 15.55 8.29 -15.13
N ALA A 158 15.28 8.89 -13.97
CA ALA A 158 13.96 9.05 -13.41
C ALA A 158 13.64 10.55 -13.23
N ARG A 159 12.58 11.00 -13.89
CA ARG A 159 12.11 12.38 -13.88
C ARG A 159 11.39 12.67 -12.57
N GLU A 160 11.75 13.75 -11.91
CA GLU A 160 11.25 14.08 -10.58
C GLU A 160 10.26 15.25 -10.61
N GLY A 161 9.24 15.15 -9.77
CA GLY A 161 8.41 16.27 -9.32
C GLY A 161 8.40 16.38 -7.80
N PHE A 162 7.83 17.45 -7.26
CA PHE A 162 7.83 17.74 -5.83
C PHE A 162 6.41 17.90 -5.31
N ALA A 163 6.03 17.15 -4.28
CA ALA A 163 4.73 17.28 -3.65
C ALA A 163 4.67 18.47 -2.69
N ASP A 164 5.78 18.74 -2.00
CA ASP A 164 5.90 19.70 -0.90
C ASP A 164 6.53 21.05 -1.30
N ARG A 165 6.65 21.32 -2.61
CA ARG A 165 7.20 22.57 -3.14
C ARG A 165 6.18 23.31 -3.99
N GLY A 166 6.09 24.61 -3.77
CA GLY A 166 5.33 25.50 -4.66
C GLY A 166 6.00 25.64 -6.01
N THR A 167 5.20 25.63 -7.07
CA THR A 167 5.65 25.82 -8.45
C THR A 167 5.04 27.07 -9.06
N ARG A 168 5.81 27.78 -9.87
CA ARG A 168 5.32 28.88 -10.71
C ARG A 168 4.55 28.34 -11.92
N PRO A 169 3.78 29.17 -12.65
CA PRO A 169 3.06 28.76 -13.85
C PRO A 169 3.96 28.18 -14.96
N ASP A 170 5.22 28.58 -15.00
CA ASP A 170 6.23 28.04 -15.93
C ASP A 170 6.82 26.68 -15.50
N GLY A 171 6.32 26.11 -14.39
CA GLY A 171 6.77 24.84 -13.82
C GLY A 171 8.03 24.94 -12.95
N SER A 172 8.67 26.11 -12.86
CA SER A 172 9.85 26.29 -11.99
C SER A 172 9.47 26.29 -10.52
N LEU A 173 10.36 25.80 -9.65
CA LEU A 173 10.13 25.84 -8.21
C LEU A 173 10.21 27.28 -7.69
N ILE A 174 9.31 27.62 -6.77
CA ILE A 174 9.41 28.86 -6.00
C ILE A 174 10.67 28.76 -5.10
N PRO A 175 11.60 29.73 -5.16
CA PRO A 175 12.81 29.74 -4.35
C PRO A 175 12.52 29.63 -2.85
N ARG A 176 13.33 28.84 -2.13
CA ARG A 176 13.23 28.75 -0.67
C ARG A 176 13.37 30.14 -0.05
N GLY A 177 12.60 30.41 1.00
CA GLY A 177 12.51 31.72 1.67
C GLY A 177 11.43 32.66 1.11
N GLN A 178 10.83 32.34 -0.03
CA GLN A 178 9.66 33.07 -0.54
C GLN A 178 8.35 32.47 0.00
N PRO A 179 7.28 33.28 0.17
CA PRO A 179 5.96 32.77 0.52
C PRO A 179 5.49 31.69 -0.47
N GLY A 180 4.95 30.59 0.06
CA GLY A 180 4.47 29.45 -0.74
C GLY A 180 5.58 28.54 -1.30
N ALA A 181 6.85 28.74 -0.96
CA ALA A 181 7.94 27.91 -1.45
C ALA A 181 7.92 26.47 -0.94
N VAL A 182 7.52 26.29 0.32
CA VAL A 182 7.37 24.99 1.00
C VAL A 182 5.91 24.84 1.37
N LEU A 183 5.32 23.69 1.02
CA LEU A 183 3.93 23.37 1.27
C LEU A 183 3.84 22.41 2.45
N THR A 184 3.12 22.81 3.49
CA THR A 184 2.84 21.97 4.66
C THR A 184 1.40 21.47 4.71
N ASP A 185 0.57 21.90 3.75
CA ASP A 185 -0.83 21.49 3.66
C ASP A 185 -0.97 20.14 2.92
N HIS A 186 -1.64 19.18 3.55
CA HIS A 186 -1.77 17.82 3.03
C HIS A 186 -2.63 17.77 1.76
N ALA A 187 -3.67 18.61 1.66
CA ALA A 187 -4.54 18.63 0.49
C ALA A 187 -3.81 19.20 -0.74
N GLN A 188 -2.97 20.22 -0.55
CA GLN A 188 -2.10 20.75 -1.59
C GLN A 188 -1.05 19.71 -2.05
N ALA A 189 -0.43 19.00 -1.11
CA ALA A 189 0.52 17.94 -1.44
C ALA A 189 -0.16 16.81 -2.23
N ARG A 190 -1.35 16.35 -1.81
CA ARG A 190 -2.17 15.38 -2.55
C ARG A 190 -2.49 15.87 -3.96
N ALA A 191 -2.97 17.11 -4.11
CA ALA A 191 -3.32 17.68 -5.40
C ALA A 191 -2.09 17.74 -6.34
N ASN A 192 -0.92 18.11 -5.81
CA ASN A 192 0.34 18.06 -6.55
C ASN A 192 0.71 16.64 -6.96
N THR A 193 0.64 15.68 -6.05
CA THR A 193 0.94 14.27 -6.35
C THR A 193 0.03 13.72 -7.44
N LEU A 194 -1.29 13.95 -7.35
CA LEU A 194 -2.25 13.53 -8.37
C LEU A 194 -1.91 14.14 -9.74
N ARG A 195 -1.72 15.46 -9.80
CA ARG A 195 -1.37 16.16 -11.03
C ARG A 195 -0.07 15.63 -11.65
N LEU A 196 0.96 15.40 -10.84
CA LEU A 196 2.25 14.92 -11.29
C LEU A 196 2.17 13.48 -11.80
N ALA A 197 1.63 12.57 -10.97
CA ALA A 197 1.61 11.14 -11.25
C ALA A 197 0.65 10.74 -12.39
N THR A 198 -0.43 11.49 -12.61
CA THR A 198 -1.38 11.24 -13.73
C THR A 198 -1.01 11.95 -15.02
N GLY A 199 -0.13 12.95 -14.97
CA GLY A 199 0.29 13.71 -16.16
C GLY A 199 1.40 13.07 -16.99
N ASP A 200 1.83 11.83 -16.68
CA ASP A 200 2.95 11.10 -17.31
C ASP A 200 4.30 11.87 -17.38
N SER A 201 4.40 12.94 -16.58
CA SER A 201 5.49 13.91 -16.62
C SER A 201 6.66 13.54 -15.70
N VAL A 202 6.39 12.69 -14.70
CA VAL A 202 7.36 12.28 -13.68
C VAL A 202 7.34 10.77 -13.47
N ASP A 203 8.48 10.25 -13.07
CA ASP A 203 8.69 8.86 -12.65
C ASP A 203 8.78 8.77 -11.12
N THR A 204 9.15 9.87 -10.45
CA THR A 204 9.17 9.96 -8.98
C THR A 204 8.60 11.29 -8.48
N VAL A 205 8.01 11.27 -7.28
CA VAL A 205 7.54 12.44 -6.55
C VAL A 205 8.33 12.54 -5.25
N CYS A 206 8.85 13.73 -4.96
CA CYS A 206 9.68 14.01 -3.80
C CYS A 206 8.88 14.67 -2.66
N VAL A 207 9.22 14.28 -1.44
CA VAL A 207 8.98 15.02 -0.20
C VAL A 207 10.32 15.19 0.50
N HIS A 208 10.60 16.35 1.07
CA HIS A 208 11.83 16.57 1.83
C HIS A 208 11.63 16.16 3.28
N GLY A 209 12.61 15.44 3.86
CA GLY A 209 12.58 15.06 5.28
C GLY A 209 12.66 16.24 6.25
N ASP A 210 13.13 17.41 5.79
CA ASP A 210 13.23 18.65 6.56
C ASP A 210 11.96 19.50 6.56
N THR A 211 10.94 19.13 5.77
CA THR A 211 9.67 19.87 5.73
C THR A 211 8.92 19.72 7.07
N PRO A 212 8.39 20.81 7.68
CA PRO A 212 7.57 20.68 8.88
C PRO A 212 6.37 19.75 8.65
N GLY A 213 6.21 18.72 9.48
CA GLY A 213 5.19 17.69 9.27
C GLY A 213 5.50 16.71 8.12
N ALA A 214 6.78 16.52 7.77
CA ALA A 214 7.21 15.65 6.66
C ALA A 214 6.63 14.23 6.75
N VAL A 215 6.45 13.68 7.95
CA VAL A 215 5.88 12.34 8.13
C VAL A 215 4.43 12.28 7.64
N GLU A 216 3.61 13.23 8.05
CA GLU A 216 2.20 13.31 7.65
C GLU A 216 2.05 13.60 6.16
N LEU A 217 2.89 14.49 5.62
CA LEU A 217 2.95 14.76 4.18
C LEU A 217 3.36 13.53 3.39
N ALA A 218 4.44 12.86 3.77
CA ALA A 218 4.90 11.64 3.11
C ALA A 218 3.84 10.53 3.20
N ARG A 219 3.10 10.45 4.30
CA ARG A 219 1.99 9.50 4.47
C ARG A 219 0.86 9.77 3.48
N GLU A 220 0.47 11.04 3.31
CA GLU A 220 -0.57 11.44 2.36
C GLU A 220 -0.12 11.22 0.91
N VAL A 221 1.12 11.58 0.58
CA VAL A 221 1.69 11.38 -0.76
C VAL A 221 1.80 9.89 -1.09
N ARG A 222 2.28 9.07 -0.14
CA ARG A 222 2.37 7.62 -0.32
C ARG A 222 1.00 7.00 -0.52
N ALA A 223 0.02 7.36 0.31
CA ALA A 223 -1.36 6.88 0.16
C ALA A 223 -1.97 7.30 -1.18
N THR A 224 -1.67 8.50 -1.66
CA THR A 224 -2.13 8.98 -2.97
C THR A 224 -1.55 8.14 -4.11
N LEU A 225 -0.25 7.86 -4.09
CA LEU A 225 0.39 7.01 -5.11
C LEU A 225 -0.12 5.57 -5.05
N ASP A 226 -0.24 4.98 -3.86
CA ASP A 226 -0.79 3.65 -3.67
C ASP A 226 -2.24 3.57 -4.21
N ALA A 227 -3.06 4.60 -3.97
CA ALA A 227 -4.42 4.67 -4.47
C ALA A 227 -4.50 4.67 -6.01
N LEU A 228 -3.59 5.39 -6.67
CA LEU A 228 -3.49 5.39 -8.13
C LEU A 228 -3.10 4.02 -8.71
N ALA A 229 -2.35 3.23 -7.94
CA ALA A 229 -1.97 1.86 -8.32
C ALA A 229 -3.10 0.83 -8.10
N LEU A 230 -4.12 1.15 -7.28
CA LEU A 230 -5.26 0.28 -7.07
C LEU A 230 -6.18 0.24 -8.30
N ARG A 231 -6.54 -0.99 -8.71
CA ARG A 231 -7.46 -1.22 -9.81
C ARG A 231 -8.89 -0.91 -9.40
N SER A 232 -9.57 -0.17 -10.27
CA SER A 232 -10.99 0.13 -10.13
C SER A 232 -11.70 0.05 -11.47
N GLU A 233 -12.96 -0.33 -11.46
CA GLU A 233 -13.81 -0.40 -12.65
C GLU A 233 -15.18 0.23 -12.34
N PRO A 234 -15.67 1.16 -13.18
CA PRO A 234 -17.03 1.67 -13.04
C PRO A 234 -18.04 0.55 -13.27
N LEU A 235 -19.09 0.52 -12.46
CA LEU A 235 -20.26 -0.34 -12.63
C LEU A 235 -21.48 0.53 -12.90
N GLY A 236 -21.59 1.01 -14.15
CA GLY A 236 -22.54 2.06 -14.51
C GLY A 236 -22.08 3.43 -13.99
N ASP A 237 -23.04 4.29 -13.71
CA ASP A 237 -22.87 5.68 -13.27
C ASP A 237 -23.00 5.88 -11.76
N GLY A 238 -23.57 4.90 -11.04
CA GLY A 238 -23.79 4.95 -9.59
C GLY A 238 -22.96 3.98 -8.76
N ALA A 239 -21.94 3.34 -9.33
CA ALA A 239 -21.10 2.42 -8.58
C ALA A 239 -19.66 2.28 -9.12
N LEU A 240 -18.74 1.95 -8.21
CA LEU A 240 -17.34 1.68 -8.50
C LEU A 240 -16.92 0.36 -7.84
N ARG A 241 -16.40 -0.58 -8.63
CA ARG A 241 -15.79 -1.81 -8.15
C ARG A 241 -14.30 -1.60 -7.93
N LEU A 242 -13.82 -1.87 -6.73
CA LEU A 242 -12.42 -1.81 -6.33
C LEU A 242 -11.88 -3.22 -6.13
N VAL A 243 -10.68 -3.49 -6.64
CA VAL A 243 -9.95 -4.70 -6.28
C VAL A 243 -9.28 -4.46 -4.93
N LEU A 244 -9.56 -5.32 -3.96
CA LEU A 244 -9.00 -5.21 -2.62
C LEU A 244 -7.57 -5.75 -2.59
N PRO A 245 -6.59 -4.97 -2.11
CA PRO A 245 -5.27 -5.50 -1.86
C PRO A 245 -5.30 -6.52 -0.70
N GLU A 246 -4.30 -7.39 -0.70
CA GLU A 246 -4.08 -8.34 0.39
C GLU A 246 -3.80 -7.60 1.71
N GLY A 247 -4.05 -8.28 2.84
CA GLY A 247 -3.78 -7.73 4.17
C GLY A 247 -4.81 -6.73 4.71
N LEU A 248 -5.72 -6.19 3.88
CA LEU A 248 -6.76 -5.30 4.38
C LEU A 248 -7.81 -6.03 5.22
N GLU A 249 -8.07 -5.51 6.41
CA GLU A 249 -9.16 -5.97 7.25
C GLU A 249 -10.51 -5.55 6.63
N ARG A 250 -11.38 -6.52 6.37
CA ARG A 250 -12.57 -6.34 5.52
C ARG A 250 -13.64 -5.44 6.16
N ARG A 251 -13.81 -5.52 7.48
CA ARG A 251 -14.77 -4.68 8.21
C ARG A 251 -14.32 -3.23 8.26
N ALA A 252 -13.06 -2.97 8.62
CA ALA A 252 -12.45 -1.65 8.60
C ALA A 252 -12.50 -1.05 7.20
N THR A 253 -12.28 -1.86 6.17
CA THR A 253 -12.43 -1.46 4.77
C THR A 253 -13.86 -0.99 4.48
N ARG A 254 -14.87 -1.77 4.86
CA ARG A 254 -16.28 -1.39 4.72
C ARG A 254 -16.58 -0.07 5.42
N GLU A 255 -16.14 0.04 6.68
CA GLU A 255 -16.41 1.21 7.52
C GLU A 255 -15.74 2.48 6.96
N ALA A 256 -14.48 2.38 6.53
CA ALA A 256 -13.76 3.49 5.92
C ALA A 256 -14.40 3.95 4.61
N LEU A 257 -14.86 3.02 3.76
CA LEU A 257 -15.54 3.36 2.52
C LEU A 257 -16.92 3.99 2.78
N ARG A 258 -17.71 3.44 3.71
CA ARG A 258 -19.03 4.00 4.07
C ARG A 258 -18.95 5.35 4.76
N ALA A 259 -17.83 5.67 5.40
CA ALA A 259 -17.60 6.98 6.01
C ALA A 259 -17.28 8.09 4.99
N LEU A 260 -17.04 7.75 3.73
CA LEU A 260 -16.74 8.74 2.70
C LEU A 260 -18.00 9.56 2.33
N PRO A 261 -17.88 10.90 2.24
CA PRO A 261 -18.95 11.72 1.69
C PRO A 261 -19.34 11.27 0.28
N GLY A 262 -20.65 11.18 0.01
CA GLY A 262 -21.20 10.74 -1.28
C GLY A 262 -21.39 9.23 -1.42
N VAL A 263 -20.84 8.42 -0.51
CA VAL A 263 -21.07 6.97 -0.52
C VAL A 263 -22.42 6.65 0.11
N LEU A 264 -23.29 5.99 -0.66
CA LEU A 264 -24.58 5.47 -0.20
C LEU A 264 -24.40 4.14 0.53
N ASP A 265 -23.59 3.24 -0.02
CA ASP A 265 -23.25 1.96 0.62
C ASP A 265 -21.92 1.41 0.09
N ALA A 266 -21.32 0.48 0.83
CA ALA A 266 -20.17 -0.29 0.38
C ALA A 266 -20.34 -1.78 0.72
N VAL A 267 -20.33 -2.62 -0.30
CA VAL A 267 -20.41 -4.09 -0.16
C VAL A 267 -19.02 -4.69 -0.33
N ILE A 268 -18.58 -5.46 0.66
CA ILE A 268 -17.25 -6.07 0.68
C ILE A 268 -17.36 -7.58 0.47
N THR A 269 -16.53 -8.09 -0.42
CA THR A 269 -16.31 -9.52 -0.67
C THR A 269 -14.87 -9.90 -0.35
N GLU A 270 -14.49 -11.13 -0.67
CA GLU A 270 -13.13 -11.62 -0.45
C GLU A 270 -12.08 -10.79 -1.22
N GLU A 271 -12.35 -10.46 -2.48
CA GLU A 271 -11.37 -9.82 -3.39
C GLU A 271 -11.80 -8.42 -3.85
N HIS A 272 -13.05 -8.03 -3.63
CA HIS A 272 -13.60 -6.79 -4.17
C HIS A 272 -14.41 -6.01 -3.16
N ALA A 273 -14.40 -4.69 -3.31
CA ALA A 273 -15.40 -3.79 -2.75
C ALA A 273 -16.25 -3.21 -3.87
N CYS A 274 -17.56 -3.10 -3.69
CA CYS A 274 -18.42 -2.29 -4.55
C CYS A 274 -18.89 -1.09 -3.74
N VAL A 275 -18.57 0.11 -4.21
CA VAL A 275 -18.95 1.39 -3.60
C VAL A 275 -20.09 1.97 -4.41
N TYR A 276 -21.25 2.18 -3.78
CA TYR A 276 -22.44 2.75 -4.40
C TYR A 276 -22.58 4.22 -4.05
N PHE A 277 -22.97 5.05 -5.01
CA PHE A 277 -23.13 6.49 -4.85
C PHE A 277 -24.19 7.03 -5.81
N ALA A 278 -24.69 8.24 -5.55
CA ALA A 278 -25.58 8.90 -6.48
C ALA A 278 -24.77 9.43 -7.68
N PRO A 279 -25.20 9.22 -8.94
CA PRO A 279 -24.44 9.66 -10.13
C PRO A 279 -24.12 11.16 -10.18
N ASP A 280 -24.96 11.99 -9.55
CA ASP A 280 -24.83 13.45 -9.47
C ASP A 280 -23.94 13.91 -8.30
N ALA A 281 -23.56 13.00 -7.40
CA ALA A 281 -22.72 13.29 -6.23
C ALA A 281 -21.75 12.13 -5.92
N PRO A 282 -20.84 11.76 -6.86
CA PRO A 282 -19.88 10.70 -6.62
C PRO A 282 -18.84 11.08 -5.55
N PRO A 283 -18.31 10.11 -4.79
CA PRO A 283 -17.20 10.35 -3.88
C PRO A 283 -15.93 10.69 -4.66
N GLU A 284 -15.10 11.58 -4.10
CA GLU A 284 -13.92 12.11 -4.81
C GLU A 284 -12.89 11.03 -5.20
N GLU A 285 -12.50 10.15 -4.27
CA GLU A 285 -11.55 9.06 -4.55
C GLU A 285 -11.63 7.92 -3.51
N PRO A 286 -12.50 6.92 -3.70
CA PRO A 286 -12.63 5.78 -2.79
C PRO A 286 -11.34 4.95 -2.61
N ARG A 287 -10.45 4.89 -3.62
CA ARG A 287 -9.19 4.13 -3.50
C ARG A 287 -8.27 4.71 -2.45
N LEU A 288 -8.37 6.02 -2.17
CA LEU A 288 -7.55 6.67 -1.14
C LEU A 288 -7.87 6.15 0.27
N ALA A 289 -9.14 5.80 0.54
CA ALA A 289 -9.49 5.18 1.81
C ALA A 289 -8.81 3.82 2.00
N LEU A 290 -8.76 3.01 0.94
CA LEU A 290 -8.06 1.72 0.95
C LEU A 290 -6.55 1.90 1.15
N ALA A 291 -5.95 2.83 0.41
CA ALA A 291 -4.53 3.11 0.49
C ALA A 291 -4.09 3.59 1.90
N ARG A 292 -4.91 4.42 2.56
CA ARG A 292 -4.66 4.85 3.94
C ARG A 292 -4.70 3.68 4.92
N LEU A 293 -5.67 2.76 4.77
CA LEU A 293 -5.78 1.57 5.63
C LEU A 293 -4.60 0.61 5.49
N LEU A 294 -3.96 0.54 4.32
CA LEU A 294 -2.73 -0.24 4.13
C LEU A 294 -1.56 0.28 4.96
N ARG A 295 -1.55 1.58 5.28
CA ARG A 295 -0.44 2.25 5.99
C ARG A 295 -0.70 2.37 7.48
N VAL A 296 -1.96 2.51 7.87
CA VAL A 296 -2.39 2.50 9.27
C VAL A 296 -3.47 1.43 9.41
N PRO A 297 -3.07 0.18 9.71
CA PRO A 297 -4.04 -0.88 9.93
C PRO A 297 -5.00 -0.48 11.04
N ALA A 298 -6.30 -0.64 10.80
CA ALA A 298 -7.28 -0.36 11.83
C ALA A 298 -7.07 -1.32 13.01
N PRO A 299 -7.20 -0.84 14.26
CA PRO A 299 -7.14 -1.71 15.42
C PRO A 299 -8.20 -2.81 15.32
N VAL A 300 -7.78 -4.06 15.53
CA VAL A 300 -8.71 -5.20 15.59
C VAL A 300 -9.45 -5.11 16.92
N ALA A 301 -10.59 -4.42 16.94
CA ALA A 301 -11.46 -4.38 18.10
C ALA A 301 -11.90 -5.81 18.50
N GLY A 302 -12.16 -6.03 19.78
CA GLY A 302 -12.72 -7.29 20.28
C GLY A 302 -14.01 -7.64 19.51
N ARG A 303 -13.97 -8.73 18.76
CA ARG A 303 -15.06 -9.12 17.85
C ARG A 303 -16.07 -9.97 18.62
N PRO A 304 -17.39 -9.76 18.44
CA PRO A 304 -18.41 -10.63 19.03
C PRO A 304 -18.15 -12.08 18.61
N LEU A 305 -18.15 -12.99 19.59
CA LEU A 305 -18.15 -14.42 19.34
C LEU A 305 -19.59 -14.92 19.45
N THR A 306 -20.13 -15.39 18.33
CA THR A 306 -21.45 -16.04 18.29
C THR A 306 -21.25 -17.56 18.31
N THR A 307 -21.87 -18.24 19.26
CA THR A 307 -21.93 -19.70 19.29
C THR A 307 -23.22 -20.16 18.62
N ILE A 308 -23.11 -21.09 17.67
CA ILE A 308 -24.26 -21.70 16.98
C ILE A 308 -24.28 -23.19 17.33
N SER A 309 -25.35 -23.62 17.99
CA SER A 309 -25.61 -25.03 18.27
C SER A 309 -25.98 -25.77 16.98
N VAL A 310 -25.38 -26.94 16.74
CA VAL A 310 -25.57 -27.74 15.54
C VAL A 310 -25.80 -29.19 15.90
N ARG A 311 -26.87 -29.76 15.36
CA ARG A 311 -27.04 -31.20 15.26
C ARG A 311 -26.41 -31.68 13.95
N TYR A 312 -25.42 -32.57 14.02
CA TYR A 312 -24.70 -33.07 12.83
C TYR A 312 -25.47 -34.22 12.17
N ASP A 313 -26.62 -33.90 11.60
CA ASP A 313 -27.56 -34.81 10.93
C ASP A 313 -27.65 -34.58 9.41
N GLY A 314 -26.68 -33.85 8.84
CA GLY A 314 -26.75 -33.40 7.47
C GLY A 314 -26.70 -34.54 6.45
N GLN A 315 -27.49 -34.41 5.39
CA GLN A 315 -27.61 -35.39 4.30
C GLN A 315 -26.26 -35.81 3.69
N ASP A 316 -25.28 -34.90 3.63
CA ASP A 316 -23.97 -35.13 3.01
C ASP A 316 -22.86 -35.41 4.03
N LEU A 317 -23.15 -35.49 5.32
CA LEU A 317 -22.14 -35.68 6.35
C LEU A 317 -21.29 -36.94 6.10
N ASN A 318 -21.94 -38.05 5.77
CA ASN A 318 -21.26 -39.30 5.45
C ASN A 318 -20.43 -39.20 4.16
N ALA A 319 -20.94 -38.53 3.12
CA ALA A 319 -20.20 -38.34 1.87
C ALA A 319 -18.96 -37.44 2.04
N VAL A 320 -19.05 -36.41 2.89
CA VAL A 320 -17.90 -35.57 3.27
C VAL A 320 -16.88 -36.40 4.06
N ALA A 321 -17.36 -37.21 5.01
CA ALA A 321 -16.52 -38.08 5.82
C ALA A 321 -15.77 -39.12 4.97
N GLU A 322 -16.47 -39.82 4.08
CA GLU A 322 -15.90 -40.80 3.15
C GLU A 322 -14.82 -40.18 2.26
N ARG A 323 -15.08 -39.00 1.68
CA ARG A 323 -14.10 -38.27 0.85
C ARG A 323 -12.84 -37.93 1.65
N ALA A 324 -12.99 -37.60 2.92
CA ALA A 324 -11.91 -37.22 3.81
C ALA A 324 -11.19 -38.42 4.45
N GLY A 325 -11.70 -39.65 4.30
CA GLY A 325 -11.21 -40.84 5.01
C GLY A 325 -11.50 -40.78 6.53
N LEU A 326 -12.63 -40.19 6.92
CA LEU A 326 -13.03 -39.92 8.30
C LEU A 326 -14.41 -40.53 8.62
N THR A 327 -14.81 -40.47 9.88
CA THR A 327 -16.19 -40.72 10.30
C THR A 327 -16.98 -39.40 10.34
N GLY A 328 -18.32 -39.47 10.33
CA GLY A 328 -19.16 -38.27 10.51
C GLY A 328 -18.86 -37.52 11.81
N ASP A 329 -18.59 -38.24 12.90
CA ASP A 329 -18.19 -37.65 14.18
C ASP A 329 -16.86 -36.90 14.12
N GLU A 330 -15.91 -37.42 13.35
CA GLU A 330 -14.62 -36.77 13.12
C GLU A 330 -14.78 -35.49 12.30
N VAL A 331 -15.66 -35.50 11.29
CA VAL A 331 -16.02 -34.29 10.54
C VAL A 331 -16.64 -33.24 11.47
N ALA A 332 -17.61 -33.65 12.29
CA ALA A 332 -18.24 -32.77 13.27
C ALA A 332 -17.22 -32.17 14.23
N ARG A 333 -16.30 -33.01 14.78
CA ARG A 333 -15.24 -32.56 15.69
C ARG A 333 -14.32 -31.54 15.03
N ARG A 334 -13.90 -31.74 13.78
CA ARG A 334 -13.03 -30.80 13.06
C ARG A 334 -13.74 -29.49 12.73
N HIS A 335 -15.05 -29.55 12.47
CA HIS A 335 -15.88 -28.37 12.26
C HIS A 335 -16.08 -27.56 13.56
N THR A 336 -16.28 -28.19 14.71
CA THR A 336 -16.45 -27.48 16.00
C THR A 336 -15.13 -27.04 16.65
N ALA A 337 -14.00 -27.66 16.31
CA ALA A 337 -12.70 -27.40 16.95
C ALA A 337 -12.07 -26.03 16.62
N ARG A 338 -12.71 -25.22 15.78
CA ARG A 338 -12.18 -23.92 15.35
C ARG A 338 -13.21 -22.82 15.51
N GLU A 339 -12.69 -21.60 15.52
CA GLU A 339 -13.50 -20.41 15.31
C GLU A 339 -13.37 -19.96 13.86
N TYR A 340 -14.48 -19.48 13.33
CA TYR A 340 -14.59 -18.96 11.99
C TYR A 340 -14.73 -17.45 12.03
N THR A 341 -14.28 -16.78 10.98
CA THR A 341 -14.57 -15.37 10.75
C THR A 341 -15.59 -15.24 9.62
N VAL A 342 -16.56 -14.35 9.77
CA VAL A 342 -17.46 -13.94 8.68
C VAL A 342 -16.64 -13.19 7.63
N ARG A 343 -16.41 -13.82 6.47
CA ARG A 343 -15.63 -13.27 5.35
C ARG A 343 -16.46 -12.41 4.41
N CYS A 344 -17.74 -12.73 4.29
CA CYS A 344 -18.70 -12.05 3.43
C CYS A 344 -20.12 -12.34 3.95
N VAL A 345 -21.04 -11.41 3.72
CA VAL A 345 -22.47 -11.58 3.97
C VAL A 345 -23.22 -11.25 2.68
N GLY A 346 -24.08 -12.14 2.20
CA GLY A 346 -24.78 -11.94 0.92
C GLY A 346 -25.29 -13.23 0.30
N PHE A 347 -25.63 -13.20 -1.00
CA PHE A 347 -26.38 -14.25 -1.74
C PHE A 347 -27.84 -14.40 -1.28
N LEU A 348 -28.07 -14.55 0.03
CA LEU A 348 -29.38 -14.52 0.67
C LEU A 348 -29.31 -13.58 1.88
N PRO A 349 -30.40 -12.87 2.24
CA PRO A 349 -30.47 -12.13 3.49
C PRO A 349 -30.08 -13.00 4.69
N GLY A 350 -29.03 -12.59 5.42
CA GLY A 350 -28.50 -13.30 6.58
C GLY A 350 -27.46 -14.39 6.30
N PHE A 351 -27.17 -14.72 5.04
CA PHE A 351 -26.22 -15.80 4.74
C PHE A 351 -24.78 -15.27 4.90
N ALA A 352 -24.08 -15.82 5.89
CA ALA A 352 -22.69 -15.51 6.17
C ALA A 352 -21.76 -16.61 5.64
N TYR A 353 -20.76 -16.20 4.85
CA TYR A 353 -19.68 -17.08 4.41
C TYR A 353 -18.58 -17.10 5.50
N LEU A 354 -18.46 -18.23 6.18
CA LEU A 354 -17.54 -18.43 7.29
C LEU A 354 -16.30 -19.17 6.81
N GLY A 355 -15.11 -18.74 7.22
CA GLY A 355 -13.86 -19.39 6.82
C GLY A 355 -12.67 -19.10 7.74
N GLU A 356 -11.60 -19.91 7.69
CA GLU A 356 -11.42 -21.08 6.79
C GLU A 356 -11.80 -22.42 7.44
N VAL A 357 -12.46 -23.31 6.67
CA VAL A 357 -12.75 -24.70 7.07
C VAL A 357 -11.47 -25.53 7.12
N ASP A 358 -11.45 -26.61 7.91
CA ASP A 358 -10.30 -27.51 7.98
C ASP A 358 -10.01 -28.08 6.59
N PRO A 359 -8.77 -27.98 6.08
CA PRO A 359 -8.43 -28.52 4.77
C PRO A 359 -8.81 -30.00 4.61
N SER A 360 -8.81 -30.77 5.70
CA SER A 360 -9.17 -32.18 5.67
C SER A 360 -10.67 -32.46 5.51
N ILE A 361 -11.55 -31.51 5.84
CA ILE A 361 -13.01 -31.63 5.64
C ILE A 361 -13.56 -30.60 4.64
N ALA A 362 -12.69 -29.80 4.03
CA ALA A 362 -13.03 -28.96 2.90
C ALA A 362 -13.50 -29.84 1.73
N ALA A 363 -14.64 -29.47 1.15
CA ALA A 363 -15.28 -30.27 0.11
C ALA A 363 -15.78 -29.36 -1.01
N PRO A 364 -15.54 -29.68 -2.29
CA PRO A 364 -16.04 -28.84 -3.38
C PRO A 364 -17.57 -28.77 -3.35
N ARG A 365 -18.11 -27.71 -3.95
CA ARG A 365 -19.55 -27.59 -4.20
C ARG A 365 -20.02 -28.79 -5.03
N LEU A 366 -21.25 -29.24 -4.81
CA LEU A 366 -21.89 -30.27 -5.64
C LEU A 366 -21.93 -29.80 -7.10
N ALA A 367 -21.66 -30.74 -8.02
CA ALA A 367 -21.69 -30.49 -9.46
C ALA A 367 -23.08 -30.02 -9.93
N THR A 368 -24.14 -30.65 -9.42
CA THR A 368 -25.52 -30.25 -9.65
C THR A 368 -26.11 -29.70 -8.35
N PRO A 369 -26.46 -28.40 -8.28
CA PRO A 369 -27.11 -27.82 -7.10
C PRO A 369 -28.46 -28.47 -6.83
N ARG A 370 -28.82 -28.58 -5.54
CA ARG A 370 -30.17 -28.97 -5.13
C ARG A 370 -31.15 -27.87 -5.47
N THR A 371 -32.35 -28.28 -5.87
CA THR A 371 -33.49 -27.37 -6.03
C THR A 371 -33.98 -26.82 -4.70
N ARG A 372 -33.74 -27.54 -3.60
CA ARG A 372 -34.13 -27.13 -2.25
C ARG A 372 -33.14 -27.63 -1.19
N VAL A 373 -32.61 -26.70 -0.42
CA VAL A 373 -31.88 -26.88 0.84
C VAL A 373 -32.82 -26.41 1.97
N PRO A 374 -32.96 -27.16 3.08
CA PRO A 374 -33.76 -26.72 4.22
C PRO A 374 -33.24 -25.43 4.86
N ALA A 375 -34.13 -24.67 5.50
CA ALA A 375 -33.71 -23.57 6.37
C ALA A 375 -32.85 -24.12 7.53
N LEU A 376 -31.92 -23.31 8.00
CA LEU A 376 -30.96 -23.62 9.06
C LEU A 376 -30.01 -24.79 8.76
N ALA A 377 -29.97 -25.29 7.53
CA ALA A 377 -28.98 -26.28 7.14
C ALA A 377 -27.56 -25.68 7.25
N VAL A 378 -26.65 -26.40 7.89
CA VAL A 378 -25.22 -26.11 7.96
C VAL A 378 -24.54 -26.83 6.82
N GLY A 379 -23.73 -26.12 6.02
CA GLY A 379 -23.06 -26.74 4.89
C GLY A 379 -21.62 -26.30 4.69
N ILE A 380 -20.88 -27.11 3.93
CA ILE A 380 -19.50 -26.84 3.49
C ILE A 380 -19.43 -26.75 1.95
N ALA A 381 -18.72 -25.74 1.45
CA ALA A 381 -18.33 -25.63 0.05
C ALA A 381 -16.94 -24.98 -0.08
N GLY A 382 -16.00 -25.68 -0.70
CA GLY A 382 -14.58 -25.34 -0.69
C GLY A 382 -14.06 -25.21 0.75
N GLY A 383 -13.30 -24.14 1.00
CA GLY A 383 -12.82 -23.77 2.33
C GLY A 383 -13.80 -22.91 3.14
N ARG A 384 -15.11 -22.95 2.83
CA ARG A 384 -16.14 -22.15 3.50
C ARG A 384 -17.24 -23.01 4.13
N THR A 385 -17.78 -22.54 5.25
CA THR A 385 -18.97 -23.07 5.93
C THR A 385 -19.99 -21.94 6.16
N GLY A 386 -21.21 -22.28 6.52
CA GLY A 386 -22.31 -21.33 6.62
C GLY A 386 -23.63 -22.00 6.96
N VAL A 387 -24.57 -21.18 7.45
CA VAL A 387 -25.93 -21.61 7.79
C VAL A 387 -26.89 -20.98 6.78
N TYR A 388 -27.72 -21.80 6.14
CA TYR A 388 -28.77 -21.32 5.24
C TYR A 388 -29.87 -20.61 6.05
N PRO A 389 -30.12 -19.30 5.87
CA PRO A 389 -31.12 -18.56 6.64
C PRO A 389 -32.54 -19.07 6.42
N PHE A 390 -32.85 -19.49 5.20
CA PHE A 390 -34.16 -19.97 4.78
C PHE A 390 -34.03 -20.98 3.64
N ALA A 391 -35.12 -21.69 3.36
CA ALA A 391 -35.13 -22.72 2.33
C ALA A 391 -34.89 -22.13 0.94
N SER A 392 -33.90 -22.66 0.21
CA SER A 392 -33.44 -22.10 -1.06
C SER A 392 -32.71 -23.14 -1.91
N PRO A 393 -32.54 -22.95 -3.23
CA PRO A 393 -31.63 -23.79 -4.02
C PRO A 393 -30.17 -23.62 -3.56
N GLY A 394 -29.39 -24.69 -3.56
CA GLY A 394 -28.02 -24.65 -3.04
C GLY A 394 -27.19 -25.87 -3.41
N GLY A 395 -25.88 -25.67 -3.60
CA GLY A 395 -24.94 -26.74 -3.97
C GLY A 395 -23.96 -27.13 -2.86
N TRP A 396 -24.20 -26.72 -1.62
CA TRP A 396 -23.26 -26.99 -0.52
C TRP A 396 -23.49 -28.39 0.04
N ASN A 397 -22.42 -29.01 0.56
CA ASN A 397 -22.50 -30.31 1.24
C ASN A 397 -23.12 -30.06 2.62
N LEU A 398 -24.32 -30.58 2.87
CA LEU A 398 -25.06 -30.35 4.11
C LEU A 398 -24.55 -31.30 5.19
N ILE A 399 -23.97 -30.77 6.26
CA ILE A 399 -23.32 -31.54 7.33
C ILE A 399 -24.08 -31.52 8.65
N GLY A 400 -25.07 -30.64 8.79
CA GLY A 400 -25.92 -30.58 9.98
C GLY A 400 -27.04 -29.56 9.88
N THR A 401 -27.70 -29.33 11.00
CA THR A 401 -28.81 -28.39 11.17
C THR A 401 -28.52 -27.49 12.38
N ALA A 402 -28.54 -26.17 12.17
CA ALA A 402 -28.39 -25.21 13.24
C ALA A 402 -29.67 -25.14 14.09
N LEU A 403 -29.51 -25.01 15.39
CA LEU A 403 -30.58 -24.96 16.40
C LEU A 403 -30.63 -23.56 17.02
N ASP A 404 -31.83 -23.08 17.30
CA ASP A 404 -32.10 -21.79 17.99
C ASP A 404 -31.37 -20.58 17.39
N PHE A 405 -31.03 -20.64 16.10
CA PHE A 405 -30.31 -19.59 15.39
C PHE A 405 -31.22 -18.83 14.45
N THR A 406 -31.20 -17.50 14.57
CA THR A 406 -31.86 -16.59 13.63
C THR A 406 -30.79 -15.87 12.82
N ALA A 407 -30.70 -16.14 11.53
CA ALA A 407 -29.68 -15.55 10.67
C ALA A 407 -30.02 -14.12 10.21
N PHE A 408 -31.31 -13.77 10.14
CA PHE A 408 -31.82 -12.50 9.60
C PHE A 408 -33.07 -12.03 10.33
N THR A 409 -33.16 -10.73 10.59
CA THR A 409 -34.40 -10.04 11.02
C THR A 409 -34.64 -8.81 10.15
N PRO A 410 -35.89 -8.42 9.84
CA PRO A 410 -36.17 -7.20 9.10
C PRO A 410 -35.62 -5.93 9.76
N GLU A 411 -35.55 -5.90 11.10
CA GLU A 411 -35.17 -4.75 11.89
C GLU A 411 -33.64 -4.54 11.92
N GLN A 412 -32.86 -5.63 12.00
CA GLN A 412 -31.40 -5.57 12.14
C GLN A 412 -30.66 -5.98 10.85
N GLY A 413 -31.37 -6.60 9.91
CA GLY A 413 -30.77 -7.26 8.76
C GLY A 413 -30.09 -8.58 9.16
N SER A 414 -28.89 -8.82 8.62
CA SER A 414 -28.09 -9.99 8.96
C SER A 414 -27.65 -9.94 10.43
N VAL A 415 -27.89 -11.00 11.18
CA VAL A 415 -27.44 -11.10 12.58
C VAL A 415 -25.92 -11.22 12.66
N LEU A 416 -25.34 -12.02 11.78
CA LEU A 416 -23.88 -12.09 11.63
C LEU A 416 -23.40 -10.96 10.72
N GLN A 417 -22.40 -10.22 11.16
CA GLN A 417 -21.80 -9.11 10.42
C GLN A 417 -20.41 -9.46 9.93
N LEU A 418 -19.98 -8.77 8.87
CA LEU A 418 -18.63 -8.89 8.31
C LEU A 418 -17.57 -8.74 9.42
N GLY A 419 -16.69 -9.72 9.53
CA GLY A 419 -15.62 -9.76 10.53
C GLY A 419 -15.99 -10.40 11.87
N ASP A 420 -17.26 -10.69 12.16
CA ASP A 420 -17.65 -11.36 13.41
C ASP A 420 -17.02 -12.76 13.54
N ARG A 421 -16.84 -13.21 14.77
CA ARG A 421 -16.35 -14.56 15.09
C ARG A 421 -17.54 -15.49 15.32
N VAL A 422 -17.45 -16.70 14.79
CA VAL A 422 -18.47 -17.74 14.95
C VAL A 422 -17.81 -19.02 15.41
N ARG A 423 -18.41 -19.69 16.39
CA ARG A 423 -18.05 -21.06 16.78
C ARG A 423 -19.28 -21.94 16.65
N PHE A 424 -19.09 -23.16 16.15
CA PHE A 424 -20.14 -24.17 16.16
C PHE A 424 -19.95 -25.08 17.36
N GLU A 425 -21.04 -25.43 18.02
CA GLU A 425 -21.05 -26.41 19.11
C GLU A 425 -21.96 -27.56 18.75
N ARG A 426 -21.46 -28.78 18.95
CA ARG A 426 -22.24 -29.99 18.71
C ARG A 426 -23.25 -30.17 19.83
N VAL A 427 -24.49 -30.42 19.44
CA VAL A 427 -25.54 -30.88 20.35
C VAL A 427 -25.92 -32.29 19.93
N ASP A 428 -25.80 -33.23 20.86
CA ASP A 428 -26.29 -34.59 20.68
C ASP A 428 -27.81 -34.59 20.92
N GLY A 429 -28.55 -35.22 20.01
CA GLY A 429 -30.00 -35.30 20.02
C GLY A 429 -30.52 -36.57 20.66
#